data_AF-A0A3B8Y9L8-F1
#
_entry.id   AF-A0A3B8Y9L8-F1
#
_cell.length_a   1.000
_cell.length_b   1.000
_cell.length_c   1.000
_cell.angle_alpha   90.00
_cell.angle_beta   90.00
_cell.angle_gamma   90.00
#
_symmetry.space_group_name_H-M   'P 1'
#
loop_
_entity.id
_entity.type
_entity.pdbx_description
1 polymer ?
#
loop_
_entity_poly.entity_id
_entity_poly.type
_entity_poly.pdbx_seq_one_letter_code
_entity_poly.pdbx_strand_id
1 'polypeptide(L)'
;MNIREKFAQYPNDMQQWMIEKEKTKLTRILQALEKGKKAYLELKQENKGQWLKETIELLEQYLNLLPQRDCSLDEVPNEYILQLWSKLETDTSLRELISQVETRYEELLKI
;
A
#
# COMPACT_ATOMS: atom_id res chain seq x y z
N MET A 1 14.57 -6.01 19.31
CA MET A 1 13.58 -4.95 19.56
C MET A 1 12.62 -4.92 18.39
N ASN A 2 11.36 -5.22 18.65
CA ASN A 2 10.32 -5.29 17.62
C ASN A 2 9.85 -3.89 17.22
N ILE A 3 9.14 -3.78 16.10
CA ILE A 3 8.70 -2.48 15.59
C ILE A 3 7.79 -1.70 16.56
N ARG A 4 7.00 -2.38 17.40
CA ARG A 4 6.15 -1.72 18.41
C ARG A 4 6.97 -1.06 19.51
N GLU A 5 8.00 -1.75 19.99
CA GLU A 5 8.96 -1.21 20.96
C GLU A 5 9.72 -0.02 20.39
N LYS A 6 10.12 -0.08 19.10
CA LYS A 6 10.75 1.06 18.39
C LYS A 6 9.79 2.23 18.29
N PHE A 7 8.54 1.96 17.91
CA PHE A 7 7.53 2.99 17.73
C PHE A 7 7.21 3.74 19.02
N ALA A 8 7.12 3.02 20.15
CA ALA A 8 6.82 3.60 21.47
C ALA A 8 7.91 4.54 22.01
N GLN A 9 9.12 4.54 21.43
CA GLN A 9 10.21 5.45 21.81
C GLN A 9 10.09 6.84 21.19
N TYR A 10 9.28 7.00 20.14
CA TYR A 10 9.10 8.30 19.50
C TYR A 10 8.12 9.18 20.29
N PRO A 11 8.24 10.52 20.23
CA PRO A 11 7.22 11.42 20.76
C PRO A 11 5.86 11.21 20.10
N ASN A 12 4.76 11.48 20.81
CA ASN A 12 3.39 11.27 20.32
C ASN A 12 3.13 11.97 18.96
N ASP A 13 3.61 13.19 18.77
CA ASP A 13 3.43 13.93 17.50
C ASP A 13 4.13 13.21 16.34
N MET A 14 5.31 12.65 16.59
CA MET A 14 6.07 11.87 15.60
C MET A 14 5.39 10.53 15.34
N GLN A 15 4.88 9.87 16.38
CA GLN A 15 4.10 8.63 16.24
C GLN A 15 2.87 8.85 15.35
N GLN A 16 2.08 9.90 15.59
CA GLN A 16 0.92 10.26 14.78
C GLN A 16 1.34 10.58 13.34
N TRP A 17 2.38 11.39 13.16
CA TRP A 17 2.88 11.72 11.82
C TRP A 17 3.30 10.47 11.01
N MET A 18 3.99 9.51 11.63
CA MET A 18 4.41 8.27 10.96
C MET A 18 3.21 7.42 10.55
N ILE A 19 2.19 7.33 11.42
CA ILE A 19 0.95 6.61 11.13
C ILE A 19 0.20 7.26 9.96
N GLU A 20 0.03 8.58 10.00
CA GLU A 20 -0.69 9.31 8.95
C GLU A 20 0.05 9.26 7.61
N LYS A 21 1.38 9.26 7.64
CA LYS A 21 2.19 9.05 6.44
C LYS A 21 1.95 7.66 5.83
N GLU A 22 1.89 6.62 6.65
CA GLU A 22 1.63 5.25 6.18
C GLU A 22 0.19 5.10 5.66
N LYS A 23 -0.80 5.67 6.35
CA LYS A 23 -2.19 5.72 5.87
C LYS A 23 -2.29 6.40 4.51
N THR A 24 -1.67 7.58 4.36
CA THR A 24 -1.62 8.32 3.10
C THR A 24 -1.03 7.47 1.98
N LYS A 25 0.04 6.73 2.26
CA LYS A 25 0.66 5.83 1.28
C LYS A 25 -0.30 4.73 0.84
N LEU A 26 -0.95 4.05 1.79
CA LEU A 26 -1.93 3.00 1.48
C LEU A 26 -3.11 3.56 0.67
N THR A 27 -3.58 4.77 0.98
CA THR A 27 -4.67 5.44 0.25
C THR A 27 -4.24 5.73 -1.18
N ARG A 28 -3.02 6.22 -1.40
CA ARG A 28 -2.47 6.44 -2.74
C ARG A 28 -2.34 5.15 -3.56
N ILE A 29 -1.94 4.04 -2.92
CA ILE A 29 -1.88 2.72 -3.58
C ILE A 29 -3.29 2.28 -4.01
N LEU A 30 -4.30 2.41 -3.15
CA LEU A 30 -5.68 2.08 -3.53
C LEU A 30 -6.19 2.94 -4.69
N GLN A 31 -5.96 4.24 -4.65
CA GLN A 31 -6.36 5.16 -5.71
C GLN A 31 -5.66 4.84 -7.02
N ALA A 32 -4.36 4.55 -6.98
CA ALA A 32 -3.59 4.11 -8.14
C ALA A 32 -4.16 2.82 -8.73
N LEU A 33 -4.51 1.84 -7.87
CA LEU A 33 -5.12 0.60 -8.32
C LEU A 33 -6.48 0.84 -9.00
N GLU A 34 -7.35 1.67 -8.40
CA GLU A 34 -8.65 1.98 -8.97
C GLU A 34 -8.52 2.69 -10.34
N LYS A 35 -7.62 3.69 -10.42
CA LYS A 35 -7.29 4.37 -11.68
C LYS A 35 -6.73 3.39 -12.72
N GLY A 36 -5.77 2.57 -12.31
CA GLY A 36 -5.14 1.58 -13.18
C GLY A 36 -6.16 0.61 -13.77
N LYS A 37 -7.08 0.10 -12.95
CA LYS A 37 -8.19 -0.74 -13.41
C LYS A 37 -9.08 -0.04 -14.42
N LYS A 38 -9.46 1.22 -14.18
CA LYS A 38 -10.27 2.02 -15.12
C LYS A 38 -9.54 2.22 -16.45
N ALA A 39 -8.29 2.68 -16.40
CA ALA A 39 -7.45 2.87 -17.60
C ALA A 39 -7.23 1.55 -18.35
N TYR A 40 -7.07 0.43 -17.64
CA TYR A 40 -6.89 -0.88 -18.27
C TYR A 40 -8.15 -1.34 -18.98
N LEU A 41 -9.34 -1.09 -18.44
CA LEU A 41 -10.61 -1.39 -19.10
C LEU A 41 -10.77 -0.60 -20.41
N GLU A 42 -10.33 0.65 -20.43
CA GLU A 42 -10.33 1.50 -21.63
C GLU A 42 -9.29 0.99 -22.67
N LEU A 43 -8.08 0.64 -22.22
CA LEU A 43 -6.99 0.16 -23.07
C LEU A 43 -7.13 -1.30 -23.52
N LYS A 44 -8.00 -2.09 -22.89
CA LYS A 44 -8.30 -3.47 -23.30
C LYS A 44 -8.84 -3.53 -24.74
N GLN A 45 -9.36 -2.42 -25.26
CA GLN A 45 -9.77 -2.28 -26.66
C GLN A 45 -8.59 -2.21 -27.64
N GLU A 46 -7.37 -1.89 -27.18
CA GLU A 46 -6.19 -1.66 -28.04
C GLU A 46 -5.05 -2.67 -27.88
N ASN A 47 -5.18 -3.68 -27.01
CA ASN A 47 -4.18 -4.73 -26.78
C ASN A 47 -2.78 -4.21 -26.33
N LYS A 48 -2.70 -3.00 -25.76
CA LYS A 48 -1.46 -2.30 -25.36
C LYS A 48 -1.20 -2.26 -23.84
N GLY A 49 -1.97 -3.01 -23.04
CA GLY A 49 -2.02 -2.83 -21.59
C GLY A 49 -1.16 -3.76 -20.72
N GLN A 50 -0.13 -4.44 -21.26
CA GLN A 50 0.59 -5.49 -20.50
C GLN A 50 1.26 -4.95 -19.22
N TRP A 51 2.01 -3.86 -19.32
CA TRP A 51 2.63 -3.19 -18.16
C TRP A 51 1.57 -2.75 -17.12
N LEU A 52 0.42 -2.28 -17.59
CA LEU A 52 -0.67 -1.81 -16.73
C LEU A 52 -1.32 -2.97 -15.99
N LYS A 53 -1.52 -4.10 -16.67
CA LYS A 53 -2.02 -5.35 -16.09
C LYS A 53 -1.09 -5.88 -15.01
N GLU A 54 0.20 -6.02 -15.31
CA GLU A 54 1.21 -6.47 -14.35
C GLU A 54 1.26 -5.57 -13.12
N THR A 55 1.14 -4.26 -13.34
CA THR A 55 1.10 -3.29 -12.25
C THR A 55 -0.16 -3.44 -11.39
N ILE A 56 -1.34 -3.60 -11.99
CA ILE A 56 -2.59 -3.86 -11.26
C ILE A 56 -2.47 -5.13 -10.40
N GLU A 57 -1.99 -6.23 -11.00
CA GLU A 57 -1.82 -7.52 -10.32
C GLU A 57 -0.87 -7.40 -9.12
N LEU A 58 0.24 -6.67 -9.29
CA LEU A 58 1.20 -6.41 -8.23
C LEU A 58 0.59 -5.61 -7.06
N LEU A 59 -0.17 -4.54 -7.37
CA LEU A 59 -0.87 -3.75 -6.34
C LEU A 59 -1.93 -4.58 -5.62
N GLU A 60 -2.72 -5.40 -6.32
CA GLU A 60 -3.71 -6.31 -5.72
C GLU A 60 -3.06 -7.35 -4.82
N GLN A 61 -1.97 -7.96 -5.28
CA GLN A 61 -1.23 -8.95 -4.50
C GLN A 61 -0.76 -8.34 -3.18
N TYR A 62 -0.20 -7.13 -3.22
CA TYR A 62 0.25 -6.43 -2.02
C TYR A 62 -0.91 -6.18 -1.05
N LEU A 63 -2.01 -5.62 -1.54
CA LEU A 63 -3.18 -5.30 -0.70
C LEU A 63 -3.82 -6.56 -0.08
N ASN A 64 -3.85 -7.67 -0.81
CA ASN A 64 -4.37 -8.94 -0.31
C ASN A 64 -3.50 -9.57 0.79
N LEU A 65 -2.22 -9.21 0.85
CA LEU A 65 -1.29 -9.68 1.88
C LEU A 65 -1.30 -8.79 3.12
N LEU A 66 -1.95 -7.63 3.11
CA LEU A 66 -2.08 -6.79 4.29
C LEU A 66 -3.02 -7.43 5.33
N PRO A 67 -2.95 -7.02 6.62
CA PRO A 67 -3.97 -7.39 7.59
C PRO A 67 -5.37 -7.08 7.04
N GLN A 68 -6.35 -7.94 7.35
CA GLN A 68 -7.73 -7.67 6.94
C GLN A 68 -8.26 -6.43 7.65
N ARG A 69 -9.11 -5.67 6.95
CA ARG A 69 -9.82 -4.52 7.49
C ARG A 69 -11.27 -4.56 7.02
N ASP A 70 -12.18 -4.22 7.93
CA ASP A 70 -13.61 -4.10 7.65
C ASP A 70 -14.03 -2.65 7.37
N CYS A 71 -13.08 -1.72 7.36
CA CYS A 71 -13.31 -0.27 7.23
C CYS A 71 -12.45 0.37 6.13
N SER A 72 -12.80 1.61 5.78
CA SER A 72 -12.03 2.45 4.86
C SER A 72 -10.69 2.85 5.48
N LEU A 73 -9.64 3.07 4.66
CA LEU A 73 -8.29 3.39 5.16
C LEU A 73 -8.22 4.65 6.04
N ASP A 74 -9.10 5.61 5.80
CA ASP A 74 -9.17 6.86 6.57
C ASP A 74 -9.73 6.62 7.99
N GLU A 75 -10.48 5.53 8.18
CA GLU A 75 -11.08 5.12 9.47
C GLU A 75 -10.29 4.00 10.15
N VAL A 76 -9.22 3.52 9.51
CA VAL A 76 -8.43 2.41 10.02
C VAL A 76 -7.73 2.83 11.33
N PRO A 77 -7.86 2.01 12.39
CA PRO A 77 -7.24 2.31 13.67
C PRO A 77 -5.71 2.28 13.57
N ASN A 78 -5.04 3.10 14.37
CA ASN A 78 -3.57 3.16 14.46
C ASN A 78 -2.94 1.77 14.69
N GLU A 79 -3.65 0.89 15.40
CA GLU A 79 -3.24 -0.50 15.65
C GLU A 79 -3.06 -1.32 14.36
N TYR A 80 -3.86 -1.08 13.33
CA TYR A 80 -3.70 -1.75 12.04
C TYR A 80 -2.36 -1.40 11.39
N ILE A 81 -1.92 -0.14 11.48
CA ILE A 81 -0.63 0.30 10.94
C ILE A 81 0.52 -0.41 11.68
N LEU A 82 0.40 -0.59 13.00
CA LEU A 82 1.36 -1.35 13.78
C LEU A 82 1.38 -2.84 13.39
N GLN A 83 0.22 -3.44 13.11
CA GLN A 83 0.14 -4.82 12.61
C GLN A 83 0.76 -4.96 11.22
N LEU A 84 0.50 -4.02 10.33
CA LEU A 84 1.08 -3.95 9.00
C LEU A 84 2.61 -3.85 9.06
N TRP A 85 3.15 -2.95 9.87
CA TRP A 85 4.60 -2.84 10.04
C TRP A 85 5.20 -4.08 10.70
N SER A 86 4.49 -4.69 11.66
CA SER A 86 4.94 -5.94 12.29
C SER A 86 5.04 -7.06 11.25
N LYS A 87 4.04 -7.15 10.34
CA LYS A 87 4.06 -8.10 9.23
C LYS A 87 5.21 -7.84 8.27
N LEU A 88 5.44 -6.59 7.88
CA LEU A 88 6.57 -6.18 7.04
C LEU A 88 7.94 -6.45 7.70
N GLU A 89 8.03 -6.38 9.03
CA GLU A 89 9.25 -6.71 9.78
C GLU A 89 9.58 -8.21 9.68
N THR A 90 8.56 -9.07 9.60
CA THR A 90 8.71 -10.54 9.58
C THR A 90 8.65 -11.19 8.21
N ASP A 91 8.01 -10.56 7.22
CA ASP A 91 7.74 -11.12 5.90
C ASP A 91 8.61 -10.45 4.83
N THR A 92 9.70 -11.10 4.46
CA THR A 92 10.66 -10.61 3.45
C THR A 92 10.02 -10.47 2.08
N SER A 93 9.15 -11.41 1.69
CA SER A 93 8.47 -11.37 0.40
C SER A 93 7.52 -10.18 0.31
N LEU A 94 6.79 -9.89 1.39
CA LEU A 94 5.96 -8.69 1.47
C LEU A 94 6.78 -7.40 1.43
N ARG A 95 7.98 -7.40 2.03
CA ARG A 95 8.91 -6.26 2.00
C ARG A 95 9.47 -5.98 0.61
N GLU A 96 9.80 -7.03 -0.14
CA GLU A 96 10.22 -6.87 -1.54
C GLU A 96 9.05 -6.40 -2.43
N LEU A 97 7.85 -6.91 -2.15
CA LEU A 97 6.64 -6.54 -2.88
C LEU A 97 6.27 -5.06 -2.68
N ILE A 98 6.33 -4.53 -1.45
CA ILE A 98 6.02 -3.11 -1.20
C ILE A 98 6.99 -2.17 -1.93
N SER A 99 8.28 -2.51 -2.04
CA SER A 99 9.26 -1.72 -2.80
C SER A 99 8.89 -1.62 -4.28
N GLN A 100 8.45 -2.73 -4.87
CA GLN A 100 7.97 -2.76 -6.25
C GLN A 100 6.68 -1.96 -6.41
N VAL A 101 5.74 -2.09 -5.46
CA VAL A 101 4.49 -1.32 -5.47
C VAL A 101 4.78 0.17 -5.39
N GLU A 102 5.69 0.58 -4.51
CA GLU A 102 6.07 1.98 -4.30
C GLU A 102 6.58 2.64 -5.58
N THR A 103 7.34 1.91 -6.39
CA THR A 103 7.83 2.40 -7.68
C THR A 103 6.69 2.53 -8.71
N ARG A 104 5.77 1.56 -8.74
CA ARG A 104 4.76 1.44 -9.81
C ARG A 104 3.50 2.27 -9.57
N TYR A 105 3.07 2.45 -8.32
CA TYR A 105 1.86 3.22 -8.03
C TYR A 105 2.07 4.70 -8.36
N GLU A 106 3.29 5.23 -8.20
CA GLU A 106 3.60 6.62 -8.57
C GLU A 106 3.52 6.85 -10.08
N GLU A 107 3.88 5.85 -10.89
CA GLU A 107 3.73 5.89 -12.34
C GLU A 107 2.26 5.86 -12.73
N LEU A 108 1.44 5.01 -12.09
CA LEU A 108 -0.01 4.95 -12.27
C LEU A 108 -0.72 6.26 -11.93
N LEU A 109 -0.31 6.96 -10.88
CA LEU A 109 -0.95 8.22 -10.47
C LEU A 109 -0.73 9.36 -11.47
N LYS A 110 0.27 9.26 -12.35
CA LYS A 110 0.58 10.25 -13.41
C LYS A 110 -0.25 10.05 -14.68
N ILE A 111 -0.89 8.89 -14.82
CA ILE A 111 -1.87 8.58 -15.87
C ILE A 111 -3.22 9.16 -15.46
#